data_AF-A0A0P0C9B8-F1
#
_entry.id   AF-A0A0P0C9B8-F1
#
_cell.length_a   1.000
_cell.length_b   1.000
_cell.length_c   1.000
_cell.angle_alpha   90.00
_cell.angle_beta   90.00
_cell.angle_gamma   90.00
#
_symmetry.space_group_name_H-M   'P 1'
#
loop_
_entity.id
_entity.type
_entity.pdbx_description
1 polymer ?
#
loop_
_entity_poly.entity_id
_entity_poly.type
_entity_poly.pdbx_seq_one_letter_code
_entity_poly.pdbx_strand_id
1 'polypeptide(L)'
;MPYREKSNGELARILAEVEGLGDAHGDNCHALADQMGKALLVLGSLANHGFTEDHLDHIINYCRSRVEYVLHLVERGEREDAYQLAKLTLGYYLRNSHMDSGSELEL
;
A
#
# COMPACT_ATOMS: atom_id res chain seq x y z
N MET A 1 -5.48 -17.21 5.89
CA MET A 1 -4.06 -17.65 5.75
C MET A 1 -3.23 -16.76 6.66
N PRO A 2 -2.47 -17.33 7.62
CA PRO A 2 -1.78 -16.55 8.66
C PRO A 2 -0.76 -15.54 8.11
N TYR A 3 -0.17 -15.82 6.93
CA TYR A 3 0.75 -14.90 6.27
C TYR A 3 0.06 -13.62 5.76
N ARG A 4 -1.08 -13.76 5.07
CA ARG A 4 -1.87 -12.63 4.55
C ARG A 4 -2.36 -11.72 5.67
N GLU A 5 -2.88 -12.30 6.75
CA GLU A 5 -3.32 -11.53 7.92
C GLU A 5 -2.17 -10.74 8.55
N LYS A 6 -0.98 -11.33 8.64
CA LYS A 6 0.23 -10.64 9.10
C LYS A 6 0.61 -9.48 8.18
N SER A 7 0.67 -9.71 6.87
CA SER A 7 0.99 -8.67 5.88
C SER A 7 -0.04 -7.54 5.86
N ASN A 8 -1.34 -7.85 6.01
CA ASN A 8 -2.40 -6.85 6.13
C ASN A 8 -2.22 -6.02 7.40
N GLY A 9 -1.86 -6.66 8.52
CA GLY A 9 -1.55 -5.96 9.78
C GLY A 9 -0.34 -5.03 9.64
N GLU A 10 0.70 -5.44 8.90
CA GLU A 10 1.86 -4.59 8.61
C GLU A 10 1.49 -3.41 7.70
N LEU A 11 0.72 -3.63 6.63
CA LEU A 11 0.28 -2.57 5.73
C LEU A 11 -0.68 -1.58 6.41
N ALA A 12 -1.52 -2.04 7.34
CA ALA A 12 -2.37 -1.18 8.15
C ALA A 12 -1.56 -0.28 9.09
N ARG A 13 -0.50 -0.81 9.70
CA ARG A 13 0.44 0.00 10.50
C ARG A 13 1.15 1.04 9.65
N ILE A 14 1.63 0.65 8.47
CA ILE A 14 2.28 1.58 7.54
C ILE A 14 1.31 2.69 7.11
N LEU A 15 0.05 2.37 6.83
CA LEU A 15 -0.97 3.37 6.51
C LEU A 15 -1.18 4.35 7.67
N ALA A 16 -1.29 3.86 8.90
CA ALA A 16 -1.45 4.71 10.08
C ALA A 16 -0.24 5.65 10.29
N GLU A 17 0.98 5.15 10.06
CA GLU A 17 2.20 5.97 10.09
C GLU A 17 2.15 7.07 9.02
N VAL A 18 1.76 6.73 7.78
CA VAL A 18 1.63 7.69 6.68
C VAL A 18 0.56 8.75 6.97
N GLU A 19 -0.57 8.37 7.57
CA GLU A 19 -1.61 9.31 8.01
C GLU A 19 -1.11 10.22 9.15
N GLY A 20 -0.28 9.68 10.04
CA GLY A 20 0.34 10.41 11.16
C GLY A 20 1.42 11.41 10.75
N LEU A 21 2.00 11.30 9.55
CA LEU A 21 2.96 12.28 9.01
C LEU A 21 2.33 13.67 8.73
N GLY A 22 1.00 13.80 8.81
CA GLY A 22 0.30 15.09 8.72
C GLY A 22 0.20 15.65 7.29
N ASP A 23 -0.74 16.58 7.08
CA ASP A 23 -0.99 17.23 5.80
C ASP A 23 0.22 18.12 5.39
N ALA A 24 1.11 17.56 4.57
CA ALA A 24 2.02 18.18 3.59
C ALA A 24 2.91 19.39 3.98
N HIS A 25 2.85 19.92 5.21
CA HIS A 25 3.54 21.15 5.62
C HIS A 25 4.85 20.90 6.38
N GLY A 26 5.09 19.68 6.87
CA GLY A 26 6.39 19.25 7.38
C GLY A 26 7.26 18.62 6.29
N ASP A 27 8.59 18.76 6.39
CA ASP A 27 9.50 18.03 5.50
C ASP A 27 9.62 16.55 5.91
N ASN A 28 8.55 15.82 5.66
CA ASN A 28 8.40 14.42 6.03
C ASN A 28 8.72 13.49 4.84
N CYS A 29 9.34 14.01 3.77
CA CYS A 29 9.66 13.27 2.54
C CYS A 29 10.44 11.99 2.82
N HIS A 30 11.45 12.09 3.69
CA HIS A 30 12.27 10.95 4.07
C HIS A 30 11.45 9.89 4.81
N ALA A 31 10.59 10.31 5.74
CA ALA A 31 9.72 9.41 6.46
C ALA A 31 8.69 8.74 5.53
N LEU A 32 8.11 9.49 4.58
CA LEU A 32 7.20 8.92 3.59
C LEU A 32 7.92 7.89 2.70
N ALA A 33 9.12 8.21 2.22
CA ALA A 33 9.93 7.28 1.42
C ALA A 33 10.26 6.00 2.20
N ASP A 34 10.63 6.11 3.47
CA ASP A 34 10.88 4.96 4.34
C ASP A 34 9.64 4.07 4.50
N GLN A 35 8.47 4.67 4.70
CA GLN A 35 7.22 3.92 4.82
C GLN A 35 6.83 3.25 3.49
N MET A 36 7.01 3.93 2.36
CA MET A 36 6.77 3.36 1.03
C MET A 36 7.74 2.23 0.70
N GLY A 37 9.01 2.34 1.08
CA GLY A 37 9.98 1.26 0.94
C GLY A 37 9.56 0.01 1.71
N LYS A 38 9.09 0.17 2.95
CA LYS A 38 8.54 -0.94 3.75
C LYS A 38 7.31 -1.55 3.08
N ALA A 39 6.38 -0.73 2.59
CA ALA A 39 5.19 -1.21 1.90
C ALA A 39 5.54 -2.04 0.66
N LEU A 40 6.54 -1.60 -0.11
CA LEU A 40 6.99 -2.31 -1.31
C LEU A 40 7.54 -3.70 -0.97
N LEU A 41 8.29 -3.83 0.13
CA LEU A 41 8.78 -5.13 0.61
C LEU A 41 7.63 -6.08 1.00
N VAL A 42 6.62 -5.56 1.71
CA VAL A 42 5.45 -6.37 2.12
C VAL A 42 4.66 -6.82 0.90
N LEU A 43 4.35 -5.91 -0.02
CA LEU A 43 3.62 -6.21 -1.26
C LEU A 43 4.40 -7.16 -2.19
N GLY A 44 5.72 -6.98 -2.31
CA GLY A 44 6.57 -7.89 -3.08
C GLY A 44 6.60 -9.29 -2.48
N SER A 45 6.60 -9.39 -1.14
CA SER A 45 6.55 -10.68 -0.46
C SER A 45 5.19 -11.36 -0.64
N LEU A 46 4.09 -10.60 -0.65
CA LEU A 46 2.75 -11.10 -0.97
C LEU A 46 2.67 -11.65 -2.40
N ALA A 47 3.22 -10.92 -3.40
CA ALA A 47 3.24 -11.38 -4.79
C ALA A 47 4.03 -12.69 -4.97
N ASN A 48 5.14 -12.85 -4.24
CA ASN A 48 5.99 -14.05 -4.32
C ASN A 48 5.38 -15.30 -3.63
N HIS A 49 4.36 -15.13 -2.78
CA HIS A 49 3.69 -16.26 -2.12
C HIS A 49 2.59 -16.90 -2.99
N GLY A 50 2.42 -16.44 -4.24
CA GLY A 50 1.66 -17.14 -5.28
C GLY A 50 0.17 -17.27 -4.96
N PHE A 51 -0.60 -16.20 -5.13
CA PHE A 51 -2.06 -16.27 -5.19
C PHE A 51 -2.47 -16.47 -6.64
N THR A 52 -2.35 -17.73 -7.10
CA THR A 52 -2.58 -18.15 -8.49
C THR A 52 -3.87 -17.57 -9.08
N GLU A 53 -3.72 -16.68 -10.07
CA GLU A 53 -4.77 -16.11 -10.94
C GLU A 53 -5.93 -15.38 -10.25
N ASP A 54 -5.76 -14.97 -8.99
CA ASP A 54 -6.79 -14.21 -8.30
C ASP A 54 -6.68 -12.70 -8.60
N HIS A 55 -7.83 -12.05 -8.64
CA HIS A 55 -7.99 -10.59 -8.67
C HIS A 55 -7.03 -9.87 -7.71
N LEU A 56 -6.66 -10.52 -6.60
CA LEU A 56 -5.72 -10.03 -5.61
C LEU A 56 -4.28 -9.84 -6.14
N ASP A 57 -3.78 -10.69 -7.04
CA ASP A 57 -2.45 -10.53 -7.64
C ASP A 57 -2.39 -9.26 -8.50
N HIS A 58 -3.47 -8.98 -9.25
CA HIS A 58 -3.59 -7.73 -10.00
C HIS A 58 -3.63 -6.52 -9.07
N ILE A 59 -4.34 -6.60 -7.95
CA ILE A 59 -4.38 -5.55 -6.93
C ILE A 59 -2.98 -5.35 -6.32
N ILE A 60 -2.26 -6.42 -5.97
CA ILE A 60 -0.92 -6.35 -5.40
C ILE A 60 0.03 -5.65 -6.39
N ASN A 61 0.05 -6.10 -7.64
CA ASN A 61 0.91 -5.53 -8.68
C ASN A 61 0.58 -4.06 -8.96
N TYR A 62 -0.70 -3.72 -9.04
CA TYR A 62 -1.14 -2.32 -9.15
C TYR A 62 -0.63 -1.47 -7.98
N CYS A 63 -0.79 -1.96 -6.76
CA CYS A 63 -0.34 -1.24 -5.57
C CYS A 63 1.18 -1.08 -5.54
N ARG A 64 1.95 -2.09 -6.00
CA ARG A 64 3.41 -1.98 -6.11
C ARG A 64 3.83 -0.88 -7.06
N SER A 65 3.28 -0.85 -8.29
CA SER A 65 3.58 0.21 -9.26
C SER A 65 3.21 1.60 -8.73
N ARG A 66 2.12 1.71 -7.98
CA ARG A 66 1.72 2.98 -7.35
C ARG A 66 2.67 3.40 -6.22
N VAL A 67 3.13 2.47 -5.39
CA VAL A 67 4.13 2.74 -4.34
C VAL A 67 5.46 3.19 -4.96
N GLU A 68 5.90 2.54 -6.04
CA GLU A 68 7.09 2.97 -6.80
C GLU A 68 6.90 4.39 -7.36
N TYR A 69 5.70 4.72 -7.85
CA TYR A 69 5.41 6.07 -8.32
C TYR A 69 5.40 7.10 -7.17
N VAL A 70 4.90 6.75 -5.97
CA VAL A 70 5.02 7.63 -4.79
C VAL A 70 6.48 7.95 -4.50
N LEU A 71 7.38 6.95 -4.52
CA LEU A 71 8.81 7.17 -4.30
C LEU A 71 9.38 8.16 -5.32
N HIS A 72 9.00 8.02 -6.59
CA HIS A 72 9.39 8.96 -7.65
C HIS A 72 8.88 10.39 -7.41
N LEU A 73 7.64 10.55 -6.93
CA LEU A 73 7.08 11.86 -6.58
C LEU A 73 7.84 12.51 -5.41
N VAL A 74 8.22 11.71 -4.41
CA VAL A 74 9.03 12.18 -3.27
C VAL A 74 10.39 12.69 -3.76
N GLU A 75 11.07 11.97 -4.65
CA GLU A 75 12.35 12.39 -5.24
C GLU A 75 12.24 13.71 -6.00
N ARG A 76 11.09 13.97 -6.62
CA ARG A 76 10.79 15.21 -7.37
C ARG A 76 10.33 16.37 -6.48
N GLY A 77 10.11 16.13 -5.18
CA GLY A 77 9.56 17.12 -4.27
C GLY A 77 8.06 17.39 -4.45
N GLU A 78 7.33 16.49 -5.14
CA GLU A 78 5.88 16.55 -5.35
C GLU A 78 5.16 15.97 -4.11
N ARG A 79 5.32 16.64 -2.96
CA ARG A 79 4.99 16.11 -1.64
C ARG A 79 3.50 15.82 -1.47
N GLU A 80 2.65 16.78 -1.77
CA GLU A 80 1.19 16.68 -1.59
C GLU A 80 0.62 15.49 -2.38
N ASP A 81 0.98 15.39 -3.66
CA ASP A 81 0.58 14.29 -4.54
C ASP A 81 1.11 12.95 -4.03
N ALA A 82 2.37 12.90 -3.56
CA ALA A 82 2.95 11.69 -2.99
C ALA A 82 2.18 11.20 -1.75
N TYR A 83 1.84 12.09 -0.82
CA TYR A 83 1.07 11.75 0.39
C TYR A 83 -0.32 11.25 0.05
N GLN A 84 -1.04 11.95 -0.82
CA GLN A 84 -2.39 11.56 -1.20
C GLN A 84 -2.38 10.20 -1.90
N LEU A 85 -1.43 9.99 -2.82
CA LEU A 85 -1.31 8.73 -3.54
C LEU A 85 -0.93 7.57 -2.62
N ALA A 86 -0.04 7.78 -1.65
CA ALA A 86 0.34 6.76 -0.66
C ALA A 86 -0.89 6.27 0.13
N LYS A 87 -1.67 7.20 0.69
CA LYS A 87 -2.90 6.90 1.45
C LYS A 87 -3.90 6.13 0.59
N LEU A 88 -4.16 6.61 -0.63
CA LEU A 88 -5.10 5.99 -1.55
C LEU A 88 -4.66 4.57 -1.95
N THR A 89 -3.36 4.35 -2.12
CA THR A 89 -2.80 3.05 -2.53
C THR A 89 -2.90 2.02 -1.43
N LEU A 90 -2.41 2.33 -0.23
CA LEU A 90 -2.46 1.40 0.89
C LEU A 90 -3.91 1.13 1.33
N GLY A 91 -4.75 2.17 1.38
CA GLY A 91 -6.17 2.01 1.67
C GLY A 91 -6.91 1.17 0.62
N TYR A 92 -6.56 1.29 -0.65
CA TYR A 92 -7.13 0.46 -1.72
C TYR A 92 -6.76 -1.02 -1.54
N TYR A 93 -5.50 -1.35 -1.31
CA TYR A 93 -5.09 -2.73 -1.05
C TYR A 93 -5.85 -3.32 0.14
N LEU A 94 -5.83 -2.63 1.29
CA LEU A 94 -6.42 -3.13 2.53
C LEU A 94 -7.92 -3.41 2.36
N ARG A 95 -8.69 -2.50 1.74
CA ARG A 95 -10.11 -2.72 1.47
C ARG A 95 -10.37 -3.97 0.62
N ASN A 96 -9.62 -4.16 -0.46
CA ASN A 96 -9.83 -5.30 -1.37
C ASN A 96 -9.28 -6.62 -0.80
N SER A 97 -8.23 -6.57 0.03
CA SER A 97 -7.65 -7.74 0.68
C SER A 97 -8.59 -8.42 1.69
N HIS A 98 -9.61 -7.68 2.19
CA HIS A 98 -10.65 -8.20 3.07
C HIS A 98 -11.87 -8.74 2.32
N MET A 99 -12.12 -8.27 1.09
CA MET A 99 -13.27 -8.71 0.28
C MET A 99 -13.17 -10.17 -0.18
N ASP A 100 -11.94 -10.68 -0.26
CA ASP A 100 -11.62 -12.07 -0.61
C ASP A 100 -11.92 -13.08 0.52
N SER A 101 -12.77 -12.70 1.48
CA SER A 101 -13.18 -13.53 2.64
C SER A 101 -14.64 -13.99 2.56
N GLY A 102 -15.32 -13.80 1.42
CA GLY A 102 -16.67 -14.32 1.20
C GLY A 102 -17.75 -13.25 1.06
N SER A 103 -17.64 -12.40 0.06
CA SER A 103 -18.82 -11.72 -0.49
C SER A 103 -18.84 -11.95 -1.99
N GLU A 104 -19.44 -13.07 -2.41
CA GLU A 104 -20.34 -13.03 -3.56
C GLU A 104 -21.35 -11.92 -3.27
N LEU A 105 -21.07 -10.71 -3.76
CA LEU A 105 -22.11 -9.73 -3.96
C LEU A 105 -22.89 -10.22 -5.18
N GLU A 106 -23.99 -10.92 -4.92
CA GLU A 106 -25.08 -11.06 -5.87
C GLU A 106 -25.40 -9.66 -6.44
N LEU A 107 -25.20 -9.51 -7.75
CA LEU A 107 -25.81 -8.48 -8.58
C LEU A 107 -26.43 -9.17 -9.80
#